data_AF-A0A2N7PY59-F1
#
_entry.id   AF-A0A2N7PY59-F1
#
_cell.length_a   1.000
_cell.length_b   1.000
_cell.length_c   1.000
_cell.angle_alpha   90.00
_cell.angle_beta   90.00
_cell.angle_gamma   90.00
#
_symmetry.space_group_name_H-M   'P 1'
#
loop_
_entity.id
_entity.type
_entity.pdbx_description
1 polymer ?
#
loop_
_entity_poly.entity_id
_entity_poly.type
_entity_poly.pdbx_seq_one_letter_code
_entity_poly.pdbx_strand_id
1 'polypeptide(L)'
;MHIIFEKFVKISKIKISPKSIIKCTNCPQYNKNPSCPPNSPDYFLSVKWISSYKKALFIKCYIDNTMFEHEKREMIKMLLEKEKYFFSQNKFYAYALFPGNCNLCPVCSYETTKVCQKPSNVRYSLDAVGIQLDSLVKIDFSESVLYGLVLIE
;
A
#
# COMPACT_ATOMS: atom_id res chain seq x y z
N MET A 1 -15.41 -3.87 -8.05
CA MET A 1 -14.66 -4.04 -6.79
C MET A 1 -15.61 -4.04 -5.61
N HIS A 2 -15.43 -4.94 -4.64
CA HIS A 2 -16.12 -4.85 -3.34
C HIS A 2 -15.22 -5.28 -2.20
N ILE A 3 -15.47 -4.75 -1.00
CA ILE A 3 -14.73 -5.11 0.21
C ILE A 3 -15.18 -6.51 0.67
N ILE A 4 -14.23 -7.43 0.85
CA ILE A 4 -14.48 -8.74 1.46
C ILE A 4 -14.46 -8.59 2.98
N PHE A 5 -13.44 -7.92 3.52
CA PHE A 5 -13.39 -7.59 4.94
C PHE A 5 -12.52 -6.37 5.22
N GLU A 6 -12.78 -5.77 6.39
CA GLU A 6 -11.90 -4.81 7.04
C GLU A 6 -11.72 -5.22 8.50
N LYS A 7 -10.48 -5.29 8.98
CA LYS A 7 -10.21 -5.65 10.38
C LYS A 7 -9.05 -4.86 10.94
N PHE A 8 -9.14 -4.48 12.21
CA PHE A 8 -8.00 -3.91 12.93
C PHE A 8 -6.99 -5.01 13.28
N VAL A 9 -5.71 -4.75 13.01
CA VAL A 9 -4.58 -5.61 13.36
C VAL A 9 -3.60 -4.84 14.23
N LYS A 10 -2.99 -5.51 15.21
CA LYS A 10 -1.88 -4.92 15.98
C LYS A 10 -0.63 -4.87 15.11
N ILE A 11 0.15 -3.79 15.22
CA ILE A 11 1.39 -3.63 14.46
C ILE A 11 2.39 -4.76 14.76
N SER A 12 2.41 -5.28 15.99
CA SER A 12 3.23 -6.44 16.37
C SER A 12 2.95 -7.73 15.60
N LYS A 13 1.81 -7.84 14.89
CA LYS A 13 1.50 -8.98 14.00
C LYS A 13 1.95 -8.76 12.55
N ILE A 14 2.35 -7.54 12.19
CA ILE A 14 2.83 -7.20 10.85
C ILE A 14 4.31 -7.50 10.80
N LYS A 15 4.68 -8.50 10.01
CA LYS A 15 6.10 -8.83 9.79
C LYS A 15 6.64 -7.99 8.65
N ILE A 16 7.78 -7.36 8.90
CA ILE A 16 8.52 -6.56 7.90
C ILE A 16 9.79 -7.34 7.55
N SER A 17 10.09 -7.47 6.26
CA SER A 17 11.23 -8.24 5.78
C SER A 17 11.91 -7.55 4.61
N PRO A 18 13.25 -7.58 4.54
CA PRO A 18 13.96 -7.11 3.36
C PRO A 18 13.63 -7.96 2.12
N LYS A 19 13.11 -9.18 2.29
CA LYS A 19 12.72 -10.07 1.18
C LYS A 19 11.67 -9.42 0.27
N SER A 20 10.67 -8.75 0.84
CA SER A 20 9.63 -8.07 0.04
C SER A 20 10.22 -6.89 -0.74
N ILE A 21 11.11 -6.11 -0.11
CA ILE A 21 11.80 -4.97 -0.76
C ILE A 21 12.72 -5.47 -1.89
N ILE A 22 13.47 -6.54 -1.66
CA ILE A 22 14.34 -7.14 -2.70
C ILE A 22 13.49 -7.65 -3.87
N LYS A 23 12.35 -8.30 -3.63
CA LYS A 23 11.45 -8.71 -4.72
C LYS A 23 10.95 -7.53 -5.56
N CYS A 24 10.76 -6.35 -4.97
CA CYS A 24 10.39 -5.16 -5.71
C CYS A 24 11.43 -4.74 -6.75
N THR A 25 12.72 -5.10 -6.61
CA THR A 25 13.76 -4.74 -7.60
C THR A 25 13.64 -5.54 -8.91
N ASN A 26 12.96 -6.69 -8.88
CA ASN A 26 12.65 -7.50 -10.06
C ASN A 26 11.25 -7.21 -10.63
N CYS A 27 10.50 -6.27 -10.05
CA CYS A 27 9.17 -5.91 -10.52
C CYS A 27 9.23 -5.07 -11.80
N PRO A 28 8.37 -5.29 -12.82
CA PRO A 28 8.30 -4.45 -14.02
C PRO A 28 8.01 -2.96 -13.75
N GLN A 29 7.53 -2.64 -12.55
CA GLN A 29 7.20 -1.29 -12.07
C GLN A 29 8.31 -0.66 -11.20
N TYR A 30 9.43 -1.37 -10.98
CA TYR A 30 10.57 -0.86 -10.22
C TYR A 30 11.09 0.46 -10.79
N ASN A 31 11.32 1.47 -9.95
CA ASN A 31 11.83 2.80 -10.33
C ASN A 31 10.97 3.58 -11.37
N LYS A 32 9.75 3.13 -11.68
CA LYS A 32 8.84 3.80 -12.64
C LYS A 32 7.84 4.74 -11.99
N ASN A 33 7.69 4.66 -10.67
CA ASN A 33 6.70 5.45 -9.94
C ASN A 33 7.25 5.86 -8.55
N PRO A 34 6.71 6.94 -7.96
CA PRO A 34 7.19 7.45 -6.67
C PRO A 34 6.78 6.59 -5.46
N SER A 35 5.89 5.62 -5.67
CA SER A 35 5.39 4.70 -4.62
C SER A 35 6.32 3.49 -4.41
N CYS A 36 7.23 3.23 -5.34
CA CYS A 36 8.11 2.07 -5.35
C CYS A 36 9.57 2.42 -5.01
N PRO A 37 10.38 1.44 -4.60
CA PRO A 37 11.82 1.61 -4.51
C PRO A 37 12.41 2.06 -5.86
N PRO A 38 13.48 2.89 -5.87
CA PRO A 38 14.26 3.34 -4.71
C PRO A 38 13.66 4.55 -3.96
N ASN A 39 12.48 5.02 -4.34
CA ASN A 39 11.86 6.22 -3.73
C ASN A 39 11.11 5.93 -2.43
N SER A 40 10.87 4.65 -2.12
CA SER A 40 10.31 4.24 -0.84
C SER A 40 11.40 4.10 0.23
N PRO A 41 11.02 4.13 1.52
CA PRO A 41 11.93 3.86 2.63
C PRO A 41 12.69 2.55 2.45
N ASP A 42 13.94 2.52 2.94
CA ASP A 42 14.69 1.27 3.06
C ASP A 42 14.14 0.39 4.19
N TYR A 43 14.66 -0.82 4.30
CA TYR A 43 14.25 -1.79 5.32
C TYR A 43 14.33 -1.23 6.75
N PHE A 44 15.42 -0.54 7.11
CA PHE A 44 15.63 -0.08 8.47
C PHE A 44 14.67 1.05 8.84
N LEU A 45 14.45 1.99 7.91
CA LEU A 45 13.48 3.05 8.09
C LEU A 45 12.05 2.50 8.11
N SER A 46 11.70 1.56 7.22
CA SER A 46 10.40 0.90 7.23
C SER A 46 10.10 0.22 8.56
N VAL A 47 11.06 -0.52 9.13
CA VAL A 47 10.89 -1.16 10.44
C VAL A 47 10.61 -0.12 11.53
N LYS A 48 11.46 0.91 11.64
CA LYS A 48 11.29 1.97 12.64
C LYS A 48 9.96 2.70 12.48
N TRP A 49 9.65 3.14 11.27
CA TRP A 49 8.45 3.89 10.95
C TRP A 49 7.17 3.09 11.19
N ILE A 50 7.06 1.86 10.68
CA ILE A 50 5.83 1.08 10.89
C ILE A 50 5.68 0.70 12.37
N SER A 51 6.78 0.39 13.07
CA SER A 51 6.76 0.04 14.49
C SER A 51 6.32 1.18 15.42
N SER A 52 6.36 2.43 14.97
CA SER A 52 5.91 3.57 15.78
C SER A 52 4.38 3.67 15.90
N TYR A 53 3.63 2.91 15.10
CA TYR A 53 2.17 2.84 15.16
C TYR A 53 1.70 1.77 16.16
N LYS A 54 0.46 1.89 16.65
CA LYS A 54 -0.14 0.88 17.55
C LYS A 54 -0.92 -0.19 16.80
N LYS A 55 -1.69 0.21 15.79
CA LYS A 55 -2.56 -0.67 15.01
C LYS A 55 -2.62 -0.25 13.55
N ALA A 56 -3.21 -1.10 12.72
CA ALA A 56 -3.54 -0.77 11.35
C ALA A 56 -4.92 -1.33 11.00
N LEU A 57 -5.63 -0.67 10.08
CA LEU A 57 -6.82 -1.21 9.44
C LEU A 57 -6.38 -2.00 8.20
N PHE A 58 -6.56 -3.32 8.24
CA PHE A 58 -6.25 -4.23 7.13
C PHE A 58 -7.50 -4.53 6.32
N ILE A 59 -7.42 -4.32 5.01
CA ILE A 59 -8.55 -4.38 4.09
C ILE A 59 -8.23 -5.38 2.98
N LYS A 60 -9.17 -6.29 2.72
CA LYS A 60 -9.14 -7.20 1.57
C LYS A 60 -10.30 -6.85 0.66
N CYS A 61 -10.01 -6.56 -0.60
CA CYS A 61 -11.02 -6.28 -1.62
C CYS A 61 -10.98 -7.37 -2.69
N TYR A 62 -12.16 -7.82 -3.12
CA TYR A 62 -12.30 -8.55 -4.38
C TYR A 62 -12.15 -7.57 -5.54
N ILE A 63 -11.45 -8.02 -6.58
CA ILE A 63 -11.33 -7.30 -7.84
C ILE A 63 -11.70 -8.18 -9.04
N ASP A 64 -12.35 -7.57 -10.03
CA ASP A 64 -12.51 -8.17 -11.35
C ASP A 64 -11.22 -7.98 -12.17
N ASN A 65 -10.60 -9.09 -12.57
CA ASN A 65 -9.37 -9.06 -13.35
C ASN A 65 -9.54 -8.39 -14.73
N THR A 66 -10.74 -8.40 -15.31
CA THR A 66 -11.00 -7.71 -16.58
C THR A 66 -10.92 -6.18 -16.44
N MET A 67 -11.15 -5.68 -15.22
CA MET A 67 -11.15 -4.27 -14.87
C MET A 67 -10.01 -3.92 -13.89
N PHE A 68 -8.97 -4.76 -13.81
CA PHE A 68 -7.93 -4.72 -12.77
C PHE A 68 -7.40 -3.32 -12.47
N GLU A 69 -6.94 -2.58 -13.49
CA GLU A 69 -6.35 -1.25 -13.30
C GLU A 69 -7.38 -0.22 -12.82
N HIS A 70 -8.62 -0.31 -13.29
CA HIS A 70 -9.71 0.55 -12.83
C HIS A 70 -10.01 0.28 -11.34
N GLU A 71 -10.23 -0.98 -10.99
CA GLU A 71 -10.61 -1.38 -9.63
C GLU A 71 -9.49 -1.19 -8.61
N LYS A 72 -8.24 -1.43 -9.01
CA LYS A 72 -7.07 -1.07 -8.20
C LYS A 72 -7.02 0.43 -7.91
N ARG A 73 -7.36 1.27 -8.89
CA ARG A 73 -7.41 2.73 -8.72
C ARG A 73 -8.52 3.14 -7.76
N GLU A 74 -9.68 2.48 -7.82
CA GLU A 74 -10.77 2.68 -6.86
C GLU A 74 -10.36 2.29 -5.44
N MET A 75 -9.69 1.15 -5.28
CA MET A 75 -9.15 0.73 -3.98
C MET A 75 -8.16 1.75 -3.41
N ILE A 76 -7.25 2.26 -4.23
CA ILE A 76 -6.28 3.29 -3.82
C ILE A 76 -7.01 4.56 -3.35
N LYS A 77 -8.01 5.03 -4.11
CA LYS A 77 -8.83 6.18 -3.70
C LYS A 77 -9.56 5.92 -2.38
N MET A 78 -10.16 4.74 -2.23
CA MET A 78 -10.82 4.33 -0.98
C MET A 78 -9.85 4.33 0.21
N LEU A 79 -8.61 3.85 0.03
CA LEU A 79 -7.58 3.89 1.08
C LEU A 79 -7.22 5.33 1.48
N LEU A 80 -7.12 6.25 0.52
CA LEU A 80 -6.90 7.67 0.80
C LEU A 80 -8.09 8.32 1.53
N GLU A 81 -9.33 7.95 1.19
CA GLU A 81 -10.50 8.42 1.93
C GLU A 81 -10.53 7.88 3.37
N LYS A 82 -10.11 6.62 3.58
CA LYS A 82 -9.95 6.07 4.94
C LYS A 82 -8.86 6.76 5.73
N GLU A 83 -7.73 7.09 5.09
CA GLU A 83 -6.68 7.90 5.72
C GLU A 83 -7.21 9.27 6.18
N LYS A 84 -7.91 9.98 5.29
CA LYS A 84 -8.57 11.26 5.62
C LYS A 84 -9.60 11.12 6.72
N TYR A 85 -10.38 10.03 6.72
CA TYR A 85 -11.34 9.75 7.76
C TYR A 85 -10.64 9.61 9.13
N PHE A 86 -9.57 8.82 9.23
CA PHE A 86 -8.84 8.70 10.49
C PHE A 86 -8.19 10.03 10.91
N PHE A 87 -7.68 10.81 9.95
CA PHE A 87 -7.18 12.15 10.21
C PHE A 87 -8.25 13.04 10.87
N SER A 88 -9.49 13.02 10.37
CA SER A 88 -10.61 13.78 10.98
C SER A 88 -11.00 13.29 12.37
N GLN A 89 -10.60 12.08 12.75
CA GLN A 89 -10.77 11.49 14.08
C GLN A 89 -9.54 11.68 14.99
N ASN A 90 -8.76 12.75 14.78
CA ASN A 90 -7.55 13.08 15.53
C ASN A 90 -6.42 12.03 15.43
N LYS A 91 -6.38 11.24 14.35
CA LYS A 91 -5.26 10.34 14.04
C LYS A 91 -4.40 11.00 12.97
N PHE A 92 -3.71 12.07 13.36
CA PHE A 92 -3.03 12.98 12.43
C PHE A 92 -1.96 12.31 11.58
N TYR A 93 -1.36 11.23 12.08
CA TYR A 93 -0.33 10.47 11.39
C TYR A 93 -0.85 9.22 10.70
N ALA A 94 -2.18 9.06 10.56
CA ALA A 94 -2.75 7.96 9.79
C ALA A 94 -2.16 7.94 8.38
N TYR A 95 -1.79 6.74 7.89
CA TYR A 95 -1.08 6.62 6.62
C TYR A 95 -1.51 5.37 5.86
N ALA A 96 -2.06 5.55 4.66
CA ALA A 96 -2.45 4.47 3.77
C ALA A 96 -1.24 3.85 3.06
N LEU A 97 -1.28 2.54 2.86
CA LEU A 97 -0.32 1.78 2.06
C LEU A 97 -1.07 1.05 0.95
N PHE A 98 -0.56 1.17 -0.27
CA PHE A 98 -1.27 0.75 -1.48
C PHE A 98 -1.07 -0.74 -1.83
N PRO A 99 -2.05 -1.36 -2.51
CA PRO A 99 -1.93 -2.68 -3.13
C PRO A 99 -1.00 -2.60 -4.36
N GLY A 100 0.30 -2.73 -4.15
CA GLY A 100 1.30 -2.57 -5.20
C GLY A 100 1.49 -1.11 -5.66
N ASN A 101 2.04 -0.90 -6.86
CA ASN A 101 2.38 0.42 -7.36
C ASN A 101 1.17 1.34 -7.55
N CYS A 102 1.37 2.65 -7.37
CA CYS A 102 0.36 3.66 -7.63
C CYS A 102 -0.10 3.69 -9.11
N ASN A 103 -1.42 3.78 -9.34
CA ASN A 103 -2.03 3.96 -10.66
C ASN A 103 -3.11 5.09 -10.69
N LEU A 104 -2.95 6.09 -9.82
CA LEU A 104 -3.86 7.25 -9.68
C LEU A 104 -3.99 8.13 -10.93
N CYS A 105 -3.00 8.06 -11.83
CA CYS A 105 -3.00 8.75 -13.11
C CYS A 105 -3.23 7.72 -14.22
N PRO A 106 -4.02 8.03 -15.26
CA PRO A 106 -4.11 7.18 -16.45
C PRO A 106 -2.75 6.97 -17.11
N VAL A 107 -1.92 8.02 -17.17
CA VAL A 107 -0.52 7.98 -17.63
C VAL A 107 0.35 8.64 -16.56
N CYS A 108 1.39 7.95 -16.09
CA CYS A 108 2.27 8.46 -15.06
C CYS A 108 3.46 9.22 -15.68
N SER A 109 3.55 10.54 -15.45
CA SER A 109 4.69 11.34 -15.93
C SER A 109 6.00 11.04 -15.20
N TYR A 110 5.94 10.39 -14.03
CA TYR A 110 7.10 10.20 -13.18
C TYR A 110 8.22 9.40 -13.86
N GLU A 111 7.87 8.44 -14.73
CA GLU A 111 8.87 7.63 -15.42
C GLU A 111 9.82 8.48 -16.27
N THR A 112 9.30 9.50 -16.95
CA THR A 112 10.07 10.40 -17.82
C THR A 112 10.60 11.63 -17.10
N THR A 113 9.79 12.26 -16.24
CA THR A 113 10.15 13.55 -15.62
C THR A 113 10.75 13.42 -14.23
N LYS A 114 10.63 12.25 -13.59
CA LYS A 114 10.93 12.03 -12.17
C LYS A 114 10.17 12.95 -11.21
N VAL A 115 9.08 13.56 -11.67
CA VAL A 115 8.20 14.43 -10.88
C VAL A 115 6.79 13.86 -10.84
N CYS A 116 6.26 13.67 -9.64
CA CYS A 116 4.88 13.27 -9.42
C CYS A 116 3.94 14.48 -9.54
N GLN A 117 2.90 14.36 -10.36
CA GLN A 117 1.86 15.41 -10.47
C GLN A 117 0.82 15.36 -9.34
N LYS A 118 0.87 14.32 -8.48
CA LYS A 118 -0.04 14.14 -7.34
C LYS A 118 0.74 13.80 -6.05
N PRO A 119 1.72 14.64 -5.63
CA PRO A 119 2.62 14.31 -4.53
C PRO A 119 1.88 14.15 -3.19
N SER A 120 0.77 14.87 -2.99
CA SER A 120 -0.07 14.74 -1.78
C SER A 120 -0.88 13.45 -1.72
N ASN A 121 -1.11 12.77 -2.85
CA ASN A 121 -1.92 11.56 -2.92
C ASN A 121 -1.11 10.26 -3.01
N VAL A 122 0.10 10.28 -3.55
CA VAL A 122 0.90 9.06 -3.64
C VAL A 122 1.27 8.54 -2.24
N ARG A 123 1.17 7.22 -2.05
CA ARG A 123 1.67 6.51 -0.87
C ARG A 123 2.52 5.33 -1.32
N TYR A 124 3.36 4.82 -0.45
CA TYR A 124 4.15 3.61 -0.73
C TYR A 124 3.26 2.37 -0.81
N SER A 125 3.70 1.37 -1.57
CA SER A 125 3.04 0.06 -1.56
C SER A 125 3.41 -0.75 -0.33
N LEU A 126 2.60 -1.75 0.00
CA LEU A 126 2.90 -2.72 1.06
C LEU A 126 4.26 -3.41 0.87
N ASP A 127 4.52 -3.87 -0.35
CA ASP A 127 5.75 -4.60 -0.70
C ASP A 127 6.97 -3.68 -0.67
N ALA A 128 6.82 -2.42 -1.09
CA ALA A 128 7.87 -1.40 -1.13
C ALA A 128 8.42 -1.08 0.26
N VAL A 129 7.59 -1.19 1.30
CA VAL A 129 7.96 -0.94 2.71
C VAL A 129 8.23 -2.24 3.47
N GLY A 130 8.33 -3.37 2.77
CA GLY A 130 8.76 -4.63 3.36
C GLY A 130 7.69 -5.47 4.04
N ILE A 131 6.40 -5.11 3.97
CA ILE A 131 5.35 -5.87 4.66
C ILE A 131 5.19 -7.25 4.03
N GLN A 132 5.08 -8.27 4.88
CA GLN A 132 4.81 -9.66 4.51
C GLN A 132 3.32 -9.97 4.73
N LEU A 133 2.54 -10.03 3.64
CA LEU A 133 1.09 -10.25 3.69
C LEU A 133 0.70 -11.60 4.35
N ASP A 134 1.54 -12.62 4.21
CA ASP A 134 1.35 -13.94 4.82
C ASP A 134 1.41 -13.92 6.35
N SER A 135 1.90 -12.84 6.96
CA SER A 135 1.82 -12.64 8.41
C SER A 135 0.43 -12.22 8.89
N LEU A 136 -0.45 -11.79 7.99
CA LEU A 136 -1.79 -11.25 8.30
C LEU A 136 -2.94 -12.11 7.78
N VAL A 137 -2.70 -12.88 6.72
CA VAL A 137 -3.71 -13.67 6.02
C VAL A 137 -3.06 -14.86 5.33
N LYS A 138 -3.80 -15.96 5.19
CA LYS A 138 -3.43 -17.04 4.27
C LYS A 138 -3.68 -16.57 2.85
N ILE A 139 -2.61 -16.48 2.04
CA ILE A 139 -2.70 -16.06 0.65
C ILE A 139 -3.20 -17.24 -0.18
N ASP A 140 -4.26 -17.02 -0.95
CA ASP A 140 -4.78 -17.94 -1.96
C ASP A 140 -4.60 -17.29 -3.33
N PHE A 141 -3.73 -17.86 -4.15
CA PHE A 141 -3.41 -17.34 -5.48
C PHE A 141 -4.52 -17.56 -6.51
N SER A 142 -5.57 -18.33 -6.18
CA SER A 142 -6.76 -18.47 -7.02
C SER A 142 -7.74 -17.31 -6.85
N GLU A 143 -7.60 -16.53 -5.78
CA GLU A 143 -8.46 -15.38 -5.51
C GLU A 143 -7.98 -14.13 -6.27
N SER A 144 -8.93 -13.43 -6.88
CA SER A 144 -8.69 -12.13 -7.49
C SER A 144 -8.91 -11.03 -6.47
N VAL A 145 -7.89 -10.78 -5.63
CA VAL A 145 -7.99 -9.91 -4.46
C VAL A 145 -6.81 -8.96 -4.34
N LEU A 146 -7.07 -7.80 -3.78
CA LEU A 146 -6.05 -6.82 -3.40
C LEU A 146 -6.11 -6.53 -1.90
N TYR A 147 -4.96 -6.20 -1.33
CA TYR A 147 -4.79 -5.92 0.08
C TYR A 147 -4.28 -4.51 0.30
N GLY A 148 -4.85 -3.81 1.26
CA GLY A 148 -4.44 -2.47 1.67
C GLY A 148 -4.32 -2.37 3.18
N LEU A 149 -3.50 -1.43 3.64
CA LEU A 149 -3.38 -1.09 5.05
C LEU A 149 -3.57 0.41 5.24
N VAL A 150 -4.14 0.80 6.37
CA VAL A 150 -4.02 2.17 6.90
C VAL A 150 -3.39 2.06 8.29
N LEU A 151 -2.18 2.59 8.45
CA LEU A 151 -1.48 2.68 9.73
C LEU A 151 -2.17 3.71 10.63
N ILE A 152 -2.35 3.39 11.91
CA ILE A 152 -3.14 4.20 12.86
C ILE A 152 -2.46 4.24 14.24
N GLU A 153 -2.34 5.44 14.80
CA GLU A 153 -1.82 5.69 16.16
C GLU A 153 -2.67 5.15 17.31
#